data_AF-A0A7U7D2G7-F1
#
_entry.id   AF-A0A7U7D2G7-F1
#
_cell.length_a   1.000
_cell.length_b   1.000
_cell.length_c   1.000
_cell.angle_alpha   90.00
_cell.angle_beta   90.00
_cell.angle_gamma   90.00
#
_symmetry.space_group_name_H-M   'P 1'
#
loop_
_entity.id
_entity.type
_entity.pdbx_description
1 polymer ?
#
loop_
_entity_poly.entity_id
_entity_poly.type
_entity_poly.pdbx_seq_one_letter_code
_entity_poly.pdbx_strand_id
1 'polypeptide(L)' 'MNFIDRNVSVEQAITILAKNGVQVNDNEAKIILELLYLVAKNYKKSEERKKL' A
#
# COMPACT_ATOMS: atom_id res chain seq x y z
N MET A 1 8.19 -2.82 8.76
CA MET A 1 9.07 -2.13 7.80
C MET A 1 8.55 -0.71 7.70
N ASN A 2 9.31 0.31 8.09
CA ASN A 2 8.79 1.68 8.04
C ASN A 2 8.95 2.20 6.61
N PHE A 3 7.88 2.16 5.82
CA PHE A 3 7.84 2.86 4.54
C PHE A 3 7.72 4.36 4.84
N ILE A 4 8.86 5.05 4.89
CA ILE A 4 8.95 6.49 5.19
C ILE A 4 8.58 7.31 3.95
N ASP A 5 8.82 6.78 2.75
CA ASP A 5 8.55 7.43 1.47
C ASP A 5 7.31 6.82 0.82
N ARG A 6 6.12 7.17 1.33
CA ARG A 6 4.83 6.72 0.78
C ARG A 6 4.23 7.83 -0.06
N ASN A 7 4.05 7.55 -1.36
CA ASN A 7 3.27 8.42 -2.25
C ASN A 7 1.78 8.53 -1.86
N VAL A 8 1.30 7.63 -0.99
CA VAL A 8 -0.10 7.59 -0.52
C VAL A 8 -0.12 7.76 1.00
N SER A 9 -0.84 8.77 1.49
CA SER A 9 -1.05 9.00 2.92
C SER A 9 -2.08 8.01 3.50
N VAL A 10 -2.11 7.87 4.83
CA VAL A 10 -3.11 7.05 5.52
C VAL A 10 -4.53 7.55 5.24
N GLU A 11 -4.73 8.87 5.25
CA GLU A 11 -6.02 9.51 4.97
C GLU A 11 -6.51 9.29 3.53
N GLN A 12 -5.58 9.32 2.57
CA GLN A 12 -5.87 8.95 1.18
C GLN A 12 -6.26 7.48 1.08
N ALA A 13 -5.56 6.58 1.80
CA ALA A 13 -5.90 5.17 1.83
C ALA A 13 -7.30 4.92 2.41
N ILE A 14 -7.65 5.56 3.52
CA ILE A 14 -9.01 5.51 4.11
C ILE A 14 -10.04 5.97 3.09
N THR A 15 -9.80 7.11 2.43
CA THR A 15 -10.72 7.67 1.43
C THR A 15 -10.94 6.70 0.25
N ILE A 16 -9.86 6.09 -0.25
CA ILE A 16 -9.94 5.14 -1.37
C ILE A 16 -10.68 3.88 -0.94
N LEU A 17 -10.38 3.32 0.23
CA LEU A 17 -11.04 2.13 0.76
C LEU A 17 -12.54 2.38 0.98
N ALA A 18 -12.91 3.53 1.54
CA ALA A 18 -14.31 3.91 1.75
C ALA A 18 -15.09 4.04 0.43
N LYS A 19 -14.46 4.63 -0.61
CA LYS A 19 -15.05 4.69 -1.97
C LYS A 19 -15.32 3.31 -2.57
N ASN A 20 -14.63 2.27 -2.10
CA ASN A 20 -14.81 0.89 -2.51
C ASN A 20 -15.64 0.07 -1.50
N GLY A 21 -16.34 0.73 -0.58
CA GLY A 21 -17.22 0.06 0.40
C GLY A 21 -16.48 -0.58 1.58
N VAL A 22 -15.18 -0.30 1.74
CA VAL A 22 -14.36 -0.83 2.85
C VAL A 22 -14.13 0.29 3.87
N GLN A 23 -14.88 0.28 4.96
CA GLN A 23 -14.66 1.20 6.08
C GLN A 23 -13.53 0.69 6.98
N VAL A 24 -12.58 1.58 7.28
CA VAL A 24 -11.42 1.28 8.12
C VAL A 24 -11.05 2.48 8.98
N ASN A 25 -10.45 2.22 10.14
CA ASN A 25 -9.80 3.23 10.95
C ASN A 25 -8.32 3.44 10.53
N ASP A 26 -7.64 4.41 11.15
CA ASP A 26 -6.23 4.71 10.89
C ASP A 26 -5.28 3.52 11.05
N ASN A 27 -5.50 2.66 12.05
CA ASN A 27 -4.62 1.53 12.32
C ASN A 27 -4.81 0.43 11.26
N GLU A 28 -6.04 0.14 10.91
CA GLU A 28 -6.38 -0.80 9.83
C GLU A 28 -5.86 -0.31 8.49
N ALA A 29 -6.05 0.98 8.17
CA ALA A 29 -5.54 1.59 6.95
C ALA A 29 -4.01 1.53 6.87
N LYS A 30 -3.30 1.75 7.99
CA LYS A 30 -1.83 1.59 8.04
C LYS A 30 -1.39 0.18 7.70
N ILE A 31 -2.03 -0.84 8.28
CA ILE A 31 -1.70 -2.26 8.05
C ILE A 31 -1.96 -2.63 6.58
N ILE A 32 -3.12 -2.25 6.04
CA ILE A 32 -3.48 -2.52 4.64
C ILE A 32 -2.48 -1.84 3.71
N LEU A 33 -2.18 -0.57 3.96
CA LEU A 33 -1.24 0.19 3.13
C LEU A 33 0.16 -0.43 3.15
N GLU A 34 0.64 -0.91 4.30
CA GLU A 34 1.91 -1.63 4.40
C GLU A 34 1.94 -2.93 3.60
N LEU A 35 0.87 -3.72 3.66
CA LEU A 35 0.73 -4.93 2.86
C LEU A 35 0.79 -4.61 1.36
N LEU A 36 0.05 -3.60 0.91
CA LEU A 36 0.03 -3.20 -0.50
C LEU A 36 1.42 -2.73 -0.98
N TYR A 37 2.15 -1.97 -0.16
CA TYR A 37 3.53 -1.59 -0.48
C TYR A 37 4.49 -2.79 -0.55
N LEU A 38 4.32 -3.79 0.32
CA LEU A 38 5.10 -5.04 0.24
C LEU A 38 4.82 -5.78 -1.06
N VAL A 39 3.56 -5.92 -1.46
CA VAL A 39 3.17 -6.56 -2.72
C VAL A 39 3.76 -5.81 -3.91
N ALA A 40 3.58 -4.49 -3.97
CA ALA A 40 4.09 -3.65 -5.05
C ALA A 40 5.62 -3.75 -5.20
N LYS A 41 6.36 -3.71 -4.09
CA LYS A 41 7.83 -3.84 -4.09
C LYS A 41 8.27 -5.21 -4.60
N ASN A 42 7.59 -6.28 -4.20
CA ASN A 42 7.93 -7.62 -4.66
C ASN A 42 7.59 -7.83 -6.14
N TYR A 43 6.48 -7.28 -6.62
CA TYR A 43 6.13 -7.30 -8.04
C TYR A 43 7.17 -6.56 -8.89
N LYS A 44 7.56 -5.33 -8.50
CA LYS A 44 8.60 -4.56 -9.21
C LYS A 44 9.91 -5.32 -9.32
N LYS A 45 10.36 -5.96 -8.23
CA LYS A 45 11.58 -6.79 -8.23
C LYS A 45 11.50 -8.02 -9.13
N SER A 46 10.32 -8.57 -9.35
CA SER A 46 10.12 -9.67 -10.30
C SER A 46 10.31 -9.18 -11.73
N GLU A 47 9.74 -8.02 -12.07
CA GLU A 47 9.84 -7.43 -13.41
C GLU A 47 11.26 -6.96 -13.76
N GLU A 48 12.01 -6.42 -12.79
CA GLU A 48 13.44 -6.09 -12.98
C GLU A 48 14.29 -7.35 -13.26
N ARG A 49 14.00 -8.46 -12.59
CA ARG A 49 14.70 -9.74 -12.81
C ARG A 49 14.36 -10.42 -14.13
N LYS A 50 13.16 -10.24 -14.67
CA LYS A 50 12.77 -10.76 -16.00
C LYS A 50 13.41 -9.99 -17.16
N LYS A 51 13.91 -8.78 -16.91
CA LYS A 51 14.55 -7.91 -17.92
C LYS A 51 16.08 -8.10 -17.98
N LEU A 52 16.66 -8.90 -17.08
CA LEU A 52 18.06 -9.33 -17.06
C LEU A 52 18.17 -10.71 -17.71
#